data_AF-X6NGJ5-F1
#
_entry.id   AF-X6NGJ5-F1
#
_cell.length_a   1.000
_cell.length_b   1.000
_cell.length_c   1.000
_cell.angle_alpha   90.00
_cell.angle_beta   90.00
_cell.angle_gamma   90.00
#
_symmetry.space_group_name_H-M   'P 1'
#
loop_
_entity.id
_entity.type
_entity.pdbx_description
1 polymer ?
#
loop_
_entity_poly.entity_id
_entity_poly.type
_entity_poly.pdbx_seq_one_letter_code
_entity_poly.pdbx_strand_id
1 'polypeptide(L)'
;MKVKLAACSYNKTMDSIFPILLCKSNNLLNIEIKKIGGSEKVDNICNAGSQDIVEKMLQRKVNRILSERVETPELMTTLQTLSNFYGENTRENRHNLRSVLERQGHRINEEFVQTFQGERGEEGNKMEKKKKKRTIVDEFERIAQSTDMLSKECEEISKILDNTEDATNQLLEQTNDLMKKKQTLEKKEDMVKKFLSKFDLSTKESNEWTAFEQNKEKLTIDTLVIFERMQHIRKDCKHYLTHYHSRASLDIMDRFGKKLEIGFFFFFFKKKVVNINN
;
A
#
# COMPACT_ATOMS: atom_id res chain seq x y z
N MET A 1 15.72 13.90 6.57
CA MET A 1 15.23 12.63 7.15
C MET A 1 15.48 11.51 6.17
N LYS A 2 16.45 10.63 6.45
CA LYS A 2 16.76 9.45 5.61
C LYS A 2 15.99 8.26 6.18
N VAL A 3 14.95 7.80 5.48
CA VAL A 3 14.24 6.57 5.82
C VAL A 3 14.74 5.49 4.86
N LYS A 4 15.60 4.61 5.38
CA LYS A 4 15.96 3.31 4.80
C LYS A 4 14.98 2.29 5.37
N LEU A 5 14.11 1.73 4.54
CA LEU A 5 13.35 0.50 4.81
C LEU A 5 13.39 -0.29 3.48
N ALA A 6 14.43 -1.11 3.31
CA ALA A 6 14.39 -2.55 3.54
C ALA A 6 13.57 -3.29 2.47
N ALA A 7 14.17 -3.42 1.28
CA ALA A 7 13.78 -4.41 0.30
C ALA A 7 14.01 -5.81 0.90
N CYS A 8 12.92 -6.52 1.21
CA CYS A 8 12.97 -7.90 1.64
C CYS A 8 13.28 -8.77 0.42
N SER A 9 14.55 -9.12 0.27
CA SER A 9 15.02 -10.13 -0.67
C SER A 9 14.59 -11.49 -0.15
N TYR A 10 13.43 -11.98 -0.62
CA TYR A 10 12.93 -13.32 -0.34
C TYR A 10 13.05 -14.18 -1.59
N ASN A 11 14.28 -14.59 -1.91
CA ASN A 11 14.53 -15.61 -2.92
C ASN A 11 15.95 -16.17 -2.74
N LYS A 12 16.13 -17.05 -1.73
CA LYS A 12 17.36 -17.84 -1.56
C LYS A 12 17.25 -18.94 -0.49
N THR A 13 16.26 -19.82 -0.56
CA THR A 13 16.26 -21.05 0.27
C THR A 13 15.68 -22.30 -0.41
N MET A 14 15.25 -22.25 -1.67
CA MET A 14 14.69 -23.42 -2.36
C MET A 14 15.72 -24.27 -3.14
N ASP A 15 16.92 -23.73 -3.43
CA ASP A 15 17.96 -24.46 -4.18
C ASP A 15 18.94 -25.27 -3.30
N SER A 16 18.86 -25.18 -1.96
CA SER A 16 19.77 -25.92 -1.06
C SER A 16 19.20 -27.23 -0.53
N ILE A 17 17.95 -27.56 -0.83
CA ILE A 17 17.27 -28.75 -0.26
C ILE A 17 17.26 -29.93 -1.27
N PHE A 18 17.36 -29.66 -2.57
CA PHE A 18 17.32 -30.70 -3.61
C PHE A 18 18.55 -31.62 -3.73
N PRO A 19 19.80 -31.24 -3.34
CA PRO A 19 20.93 -32.17 -3.39
C PRO A 19 20.99 -33.14 -2.19
N ILE A 20 20.29 -32.85 -1.09
CA ILE A 20 20.43 -33.61 0.16
C ILE A 20 19.67 -34.94 0.11
N LEU A 21 18.62 -35.04 -0.73
CA LEU A 21 17.79 -36.24 -0.87
C LEU A 21 18.31 -37.25 -1.91
N LEU A 22 19.15 -36.84 -2.86
CA LEU A 22 19.76 -37.73 -3.85
C LEU A 22 21.12 -38.32 -3.43
N CYS A 23 21.74 -37.78 -2.38
CA CYS A 23 23.04 -38.27 -1.88
C CYS A 23 22.92 -39.33 -0.76
N LYS A 24 21.73 -39.51 -0.17
CA LYS A 24 21.50 -40.46 0.93
C LYS A 24 21.11 -41.88 0.48
N SER A 25 20.78 -42.09 -0.80
CA SER A 25 20.39 -43.42 -1.31
C SER A 25 21.56 -44.33 -1.70
N ASN A 26 22.79 -43.80 -1.85
CA ASN A 26 23.97 -44.61 -2.24
C ASN A 26 24.89 -45.00 -1.08
N ASN A 27 24.61 -44.59 0.16
CA ASN A 27 25.44 -44.90 1.33
C ASN A 27 24.94 -46.06 2.21
N LEU A 28 23.95 -46.84 1.75
CA LEU A 28 23.43 -48.01 2.48
C LEU A 28 23.82 -49.36 1.86
N LEU A 29 24.81 -49.41 0.96
CA LEU A 29 25.33 -50.66 0.39
C LEU A 29 26.76 -51.04 0.79
N ASN A 30 27.39 -50.33 1.73
CA ASN A 30 28.66 -50.78 2.33
C ASN A 30 28.45 -51.20 3.79
N ILE A 31 27.89 -52.39 3.98
CA ILE A 31 28.18 -53.16 5.19
C ILE A 31 29.46 -53.93 4.88
N GLU A 32 30.60 -53.35 5.27
CA GLU A 32 31.85 -54.07 5.41
C GLU A 32 31.60 -55.32 6.26
N ILE A 33 31.82 -56.49 5.66
CA ILE A 33 32.10 -57.71 6.41
C ILE A 33 33.43 -57.48 7.12
N LYS A 34 33.36 -56.93 8.33
CA LYS A 34 34.51 -56.78 9.20
C LYS A 34 34.99 -58.18 9.57
N LYS A 35 36.07 -58.63 8.92
CA LYS A 35 36.91 -59.75 9.36
C LYS A 35 37.24 -59.53 10.83
N ILE A 36 36.65 -60.33 11.71
CA ILE A 36 37.18 -60.54 13.06
C ILE A 36 38.33 -61.53 12.89
N GLY A 37 39.49 -61.00 12.49
CA GLY A 37 40.77 -61.69 12.60
C GLY A 37 41.41 -61.28 13.93
N GLY A 38 41.12 -62.04 14.98
CA GLY A 38 41.88 -62.03 16.23
C GLY A 38 42.38 -63.44 16.47
N SER A 39 43.65 -63.68 16.17
CA SER A 39 44.36 -64.91 16.50
C SER A 39 44.50 -65.03 18.01
N GLU A 40 43.89 -66.03 18.62
CA GLU A 40 44.31 -66.50 19.93
C GLU A 40 44.40 -68.01 19.92
N LYS A 41 45.51 -68.47 20.48
CA LYS A 41 46.07 -69.81 20.39
C LYS A 41 45.08 -70.88 20.84
N VAL A 42 45.08 -71.98 20.10
CA VAL A 42 44.59 -73.28 20.57
C VAL A 42 45.56 -73.75 21.63
N ASP A 43 45.25 -73.49 22.90
CA ASP A 43 45.81 -74.24 24.01
C ASP A 43 44.71 -75.14 24.58
N ASN A 44 44.94 -76.44 24.38
CA ASN A 44 44.28 -77.54 25.07
C ASN A 44 44.46 -77.36 26.58
N ILE A 45 43.40 -77.02 27.32
CA ILE A 45 43.32 -77.24 28.77
C ILE A 45 41.92 -77.76 29.11
N CYS A 46 41.85 -79.07 29.25
CA CYS A 46 41.21 -79.81 30.34
C CYS A 46 39.90 -79.25 30.95
N ASN A 47 38.79 -79.85 30.50
CA ASN A 47 37.64 -80.35 31.27
C ASN A 47 37.54 -79.96 32.78
N ALA A 48 37.22 -78.70 33.08
CA ALA A 48 36.68 -78.28 34.39
C ALA A 48 35.94 -76.92 34.42
N GLY A 49 35.83 -76.19 33.29
CA GLY A 49 35.34 -74.80 33.27
C GLY A 49 34.17 -74.49 32.33
N SER A 50 33.50 -75.50 31.77
CA SER A 50 32.50 -75.31 30.70
C SER A 50 31.23 -74.58 31.18
N GLN A 51 30.83 -74.76 32.44
CA GLN A 51 29.66 -74.07 33.00
C GLN A 51 29.94 -72.58 33.22
N ASP A 52 31.12 -72.23 33.72
CA ASP A 52 31.45 -70.86 34.09
C ASP A 52 31.66 -69.96 32.86
N ILE A 53 32.21 -70.50 31.76
CA ILE A 53 32.31 -69.77 30.48
C ILE A 53 30.94 -69.54 29.86
N VAL A 54 30.06 -70.55 29.90
CA VAL A 54 28.69 -70.46 29.40
C VAL A 54 27.89 -69.50 30.26
N GLU A 55 28.07 -69.52 31.57
CA GLU A 55 27.45 -68.60 32.52
C GLU A 55 27.93 -67.17 32.31
N LYS A 56 29.23 -66.92 32.14
CA LYS A 56 29.76 -65.59 31.81
C LYS A 56 29.29 -65.10 30.43
N MET A 57 29.10 -66.00 29.46
CA MET A 57 28.55 -65.67 28.14
C MET A 57 27.06 -65.35 28.20
N LEU A 58 26.30 -66.11 28.99
CA LEU A 58 24.88 -65.90 29.24
C LEU A 58 24.67 -64.61 30.03
N GLN A 59 25.41 -64.39 31.10
CA GLN A 59 25.39 -63.15 31.88
C GLN A 59 25.76 -61.94 31.01
N ARG A 60 26.75 -62.05 30.11
CA ARG A 60 27.06 -60.99 29.15
C ARG A 60 25.91 -60.73 28.17
N LYS A 61 25.24 -61.77 27.66
CA LYS A 61 24.06 -61.61 26.77
C LYS A 61 22.87 -61.04 27.52
N VAL A 62 22.61 -61.50 28.74
CA VAL A 62 21.53 -61.04 29.62
C VAL A 62 21.75 -59.59 30.02
N ASN A 63 22.95 -59.23 30.48
CA ASN A 63 23.29 -57.84 30.80
C ASN A 63 23.22 -56.94 29.56
N ARG A 64 23.58 -57.44 28.38
CA ARG A 64 23.44 -56.70 27.13
C ARG A 64 21.97 -56.41 26.80
N ILE A 65 21.12 -57.44 26.86
CA ILE A 65 19.67 -57.31 26.61
C ILE A 65 19.01 -56.40 27.66
N LEU A 66 19.42 -56.49 28.92
CA LEU A 66 18.93 -55.63 30.01
C LEU A 66 19.46 -54.18 29.90
N SER A 67 20.63 -53.97 29.31
CA SER A 67 21.19 -52.64 29.07
C SER A 67 20.60 -51.94 27.84
N GLU A 68 19.99 -52.72 26.94
CA GLU A 68 19.29 -52.20 25.78
C GLU A 68 17.90 -51.74 26.25
N ARG A 69 17.63 -50.43 26.18
CA ARG A 69 16.37 -49.85 26.65
C ARG A 69 15.22 -50.30 25.75
N VAL A 70 14.57 -51.42 26.07
CA VAL A 70 13.42 -51.96 25.33
C VAL A 70 12.13 -51.14 25.55
N GLU A 71 12.14 -50.19 26.48
CA GLU A 71 10.95 -49.45 26.94
C GLU A 71 10.65 -48.17 26.15
N THR A 72 11.38 -47.84 25.08
CA THR A 72 11.03 -46.66 24.28
C THR A 72 9.71 -46.92 23.53
N PRO A 73 8.74 -45.99 23.57
CA PRO A 73 7.42 -46.20 22.97
C PRO A 73 7.52 -46.42 21.45
N GLU A 74 8.49 -45.79 20.80
CA GLU A 74 8.79 -46.00 19.37
C GLU A 74 9.33 -47.41 19.08
N LEU A 75 10.13 -47.97 19.99
CA LEU A 75 10.59 -49.35 19.85
C LEU A 75 9.45 -50.34 20.11
N MET A 76 8.59 -50.06 21.08
CA MET A 76 7.42 -50.89 21.37
C MET A 76 6.43 -50.90 20.19
N THR A 77 6.16 -49.75 19.56
CA THR A 77 5.28 -49.69 18.38
C THR A 77 5.90 -50.35 17.17
N THR A 78 7.19 -50.18 16.92
CA THR A 78 7.89 -50.88 15.82
C THR A 78 7.93 -52.39 16.06
N LEU A 79 8.17 -52.86 17.29
CA LEU A 79 8.13 -54.27 17.66
C LEU A 79 6.72 -54.85 17.59
N GLN A 80 5.67 -54.12 17.98
CA GLN A 80 4.27 -54.53 17.79
C GLN A 80 3.91 -54.61 16.31
N THR A 81 4.36 -53.65 15.52
CA THR A 81 4.14 -53.65 14.06
C THR A 81 4.84 -54.87 13.45
N LEU A 82 6.10 -55.16 13.83
CA LEU A 82 6.87 -56.35 13.43
C LEU A 82 6.24 -57.67 13.91
N SER A 83 5.68 -57.69 15.12
CA SER A 83 4.97 -58.84 15.69
C SER A 83 3.68 -59.15 14.94
N ASN A 84 3.03 -58.14 14.36
CA ASN A 84 1.85 -58.34 13.52
C ASN A 84 2.18 -58.88 12.12
N PHE A 85 3.45 -58.89 11.68
CA PHE A 85 3.84 -59.48 10.39
C PHE A 85 3.76 -61.01 10.39
N TYR A 86 3.95 -61.66 11.54
CA TYR A 86 3.89 -63.12 11.63
C TYR A 86 3.30 -63.57 12.97
N GLY A 87 2.23 -64.39 12.92
CA GLY A 87 1.72 -65.08 14.10
C GLY A 87 2.63 -66.20 14.61
N GLU A 88 3.47 -66.79 13.74
CA GLU A 88 4.39 -67.88 14.10
C GLU A 88 5.82 -67.63 13.57
N ASN A 89 6.82 -67.75 14.45
CA ASN A 89 8.23 -67.51 14.17
C ASN A 89 8.93 -68.75 13.56
N THR A 90 8.53 -69.13 12.35
CA THR A 90 9.15 -70.24 11.61
C THR A 90 10.43 -69.80 10.88
N ARG A 91 11.33 -70.76 10.57
CA ARG A 91 12.60 -70.48 9.85
C ARG A 91 12.36 -69.90 8.46
N GLU A 92 11.30 -70.33 7.79
CA GLU A 92 10.89 -69.85 6.47
C GLU A 92 10.40 -68.40 6.54
N ASN A 93 9.62 -68.03 7.56
CA ASN A 93 9.15 -66.66 7.76
C ASN A 93 10.33 -65.69 7.99
N ARG A 94 11.36 -66.10 8.73
CA ARG A 94 12.58 -65.30 8.90
C ARG A 94 13.36 -65.13 7.59
N HIS A 95 13.44 -66.16 6.76
CA HIS A 95 14.11 -66.08 5.45
C HIS A 95 13.34 -65.18 4.47
N ASN A 96 12.01 -65.18 4.54
CA ASN A 96 11.15 -64.44 3.64
C ASN A 96 10.86 -62.99 4.09
N LEU A 97 11.17 -62.62 5.34
CA LEU A 97 10.94 -61.29 5.91
C LEU A 97 11.54 -60.17 5.05
N ARG A 98 12.77 -60.34 4.56
CA ARG A 98 13.41 -59.34 3.69
C ARG A 98 12.61 -59.10 2.42
N SER A 99 12.18 -60.17 1.76
CA SER A 99 11.39 -60.10 0.53
C SER A 99 10.00 -59.48 0.76
N VAL A 100 9.38 -59.75 1.93
CA VAL A 100 8.11 -59.13 2.31
C VAL A 100 8.26 -57.64 2.60
N LEU A 101 9.31 -57.24 3.33
CA LEU A 101 9.62 -55.84 3.60
C LEU A 101 9.94 -55.06 2.32
N GLU A 102 10.71 -55.66 1.41
CA GLU A 102 11.01 -55.05 0.11
C GLU A 102 9.73 -54.87 -0.73
N ARG A 103 8.83 -55.86 -0.76
CA ARG A 103 7.53 -55.74 -1.45
C ARG A 103 6.64 -54.67 -0.82
N GLN A 104 6.58 -54.57 0.50
CA GLN A 104 5.77 -53.56 1.18
C GLN A 104 6.36 -52.16 1.04
N GLY A 105 7.69 -52.02 1.12
CA GLY A 105 8.38 -50.77 0.84
C GLY A 105 8.15 -50.32 -0.61
N HIS A 106 8.18 -51.25 -1.56
CA HIS A 106 7.82 -50.98 -2.94
C HIS A 106 6.36 -50.52 -3.05
N ARG A 107 5.42 -51.21 -2.41
CA ARG A 107 3.98 -50.86 -2.39
C ARG A 107 3.72 -49.46 -1.84
N ILE A 108 4.34 -49.10 -0.71
CA ILE A 108 4.18 -47.78 -0.08
C ILE A 108 4.80 -46.70 -0.97
N ASN A 109 5.97 -46.97 -1.55
CA ASN A 109 6.60 -46.03 -2.47
C ASN A 109 5.77 -45.86 -3.76
N GLU A 110 5.15 -46.94 -4.25
CA GLU A 110 4.24 -46.90 -5.38
C GLU A 110 2.96 -46.11 -5.05
N GLU A 111 2.37 -46.30 -3.86
CA GLU A 111 1.24 -45.52 -3.35
C GLU A 111 1.59 -44.04 -3.19
N PHE A 112 2.78 -43.72 -2.67
CA PHE A 112 3.30 -42.36 -2.59
C PHE A 112 3.46 -41.74 -4.00
N VAL A 113 4.06 -42.47 -4.93
CA VAL A 113 4.19 -42.01 -6.31
C VAL A 113 2.82 -41.85 -6.98
N GLN A 114 1.86 -42.74 -6.74
CA GLN A 114 0.50 -42.67 -7.29
C GLN A 114 -0.32 -41.52 -6.72
N THR A 115 -0.18 -41.22 -5.42
CA THR A 115 -0.86 -40.07 -4.79
C THR A 115 -0.31 -38.73 -5.29
N PHE A 116 0.99 -38.65 -5.59
CA PHE A 116 1.60 -37.44 -6.16
C PHE A 116 1.50 -37.33 -7.70
N GLN A 117 1.46 -38.46 -8.42
CA GLN A 117 1.49 -38.48 -9.88
C GLN A 117 0.13 -38.80 -10.53
N GLY A 118 -0.84 -39.29 -9.75
CA GLY A 118 -2.07 -39.89 -10.28
C GLY A 118 -1.76 -41.22 -10.99
N GLU A 119 -2.56 -42.25 -10.76
CA GLU A 119 -2.45 -43.59 -11.38
C GLU A 119 -1.91 -43.53 -12.82
N ARG A 120 -0.61 -43.82 -12.99
CA ARG A 120 -0.02 -44.15 -14.29
C ARG A 120 -0.37 -45.60 -14.62
N GLY A 121 -1.66 -45.86 -14.81
CA GLY A 121 -2.13 -47.06 -15.48
C GLY A 121 -1.58 -47.11 -16.92
N GLU A 122 -0.89 -48.21 -17.21
CA GLU A 122 -0.41 -48.68 -18.50
C GLU A 122 -1.45 -48.43 -19.61
N GLU A 123 -1.13 -47.59 -20.58
CA GLU A 123 -1.08 -47.99 -22.00
C GLU A 123 -2.46 -48.13 -22.63
N GLY A 124 -3.03 -46.97 -22.96
CA GLY A 124 -4.24 -46.81 -23.76
C GLY A 124 -4.55 -45.33 -23.91
N ASN A 125 -4.45 -44.82 -25.14
CA ASN A 125 -4.90 -43.51 -25.61
C ASN A 125 -4.30 -42.23 -24.97
N LYS A 126 -3.42 -41.59 -25.75
CA LYS A 126 -2.68 -40.34 -25.45
C LYS A 126 -3.56 -39.08 -25.24
N MET A 127 -4.88 -39.11 -25.47
CA MET A 127 -5.72 -37.90 -25.41
C MET A 127 -6.47 -37.67 -24.09
N GLU A 128 -6.68 -38.68 -23.24
CA GLU A 128 -7.41 -38.52 -21.96
C GLU A 128 -6.49 -38.38 -20.74
N LYS A 129 -5.20 -38.72 -20.88
CA LYS A 129 -4.23 -38.73 -19.77
C LYS A 129 -3.85 -37.35 -19.22
N LYS A 130 -4.32 -36.25 -19.83
CA LYS A 130 -4.14 -34.88 -19.31
C LYS A 130 -5.15 -34.53 -18.20
N LYS A 131 -6.16 -35.39 -17.96
CA LYS A 131 -7.31 -35.08 -17.09
C LYS A 131 -7.17 -35.56 -15.63
N LYS A 132 -6.29 -36.53 -15.34
CA LYS A 132 -6.10 -37.14 -14.00
C LYS A 132 -4.71 -36.88 -13.39
N LYS A 133 -4.00 -35.85 -13.85
CA LYS A 133 -2.95 -35.19 -13.06
C LYS A 133 -3.65 -34.17 -12.17
N ARG A 134 -4.33 -34.60 -11.11
CA ARG A 134 -4.99 -33.73 -10.12
C ARG A 134 -4.88 -34.49 -8.82
N THR A 135 -4.32 -33.94 -7.75
CA THR A 135 -5.18 -33.22 -6.79
C THR A 135 -4.43 -32.24 -5.88
N ILE A 136 -3.11 -32.34 -5.71
CA ILE A 136 -2.40 -31.51 -4.73
C ILE A 136 -1.52 -30.47 -5.41
N VAL A 137 -0.67 -30.89 -6.35
CA VAL A 137 0.21 -29.97 -7.09
C VAL A 137 -0.61 -28.99 -7.94
N ASP A 138 -1.68 -29.47 -8.57
CA ASP A 138 -2.58 -28.63 -9.37
C ASP A 138 -3.37 -27.62 -8.52
N GLU A 139 -3.77 -27.98 -7.30
CA GLU A 139 -4.44 -27.03 -6.39
C GLU A 139 -3.45 -26.02 -5.82
N PHE A 140 -2.21 -26.43 -5.52
CA PHE A 140 -1.14 -25.50 -5.16
C PHE A 140 -0.82 -24.51 -6.29
N GLU A 141 -0.73 -25.02 -7.53
CA GLU A 141 -0.51 -24.20 -8.72
C GLU A 141 -1.67 -23.21 -8.94
N ARG A 142 -2.92 -23.64 -8.73
CA ARG A 142 -4.09 -22.74 -8.77
C ARG A 142 -4.06 -21.66 -7.70
N ILE A 143 -3.69 -22.01 -6.47
CA ILE A 143 -3.57 -21.04 -5.38
C ILE A 143 -2.44 -20.05 -5.66
N ALA A 144 -1.29 -20.53 -6.17
CA ALA A 144 -0.18 -19.68 -6.58
C ALA A 144 -0.62 -18.69 -7.67
N GLN A 145 -1.28 -19.19 -8.72
CA GLN A 145 -1.82 -18.35 -9.79
C GLN A 145 -2.86 -17.35 -9.28
N SER A 146 -3.76 -17.76 -8.39
CA SER A 146 -4.75 -16.85 -7.79
C SER A 146 -4.09 -15.78 -6.92
N THR A 147 -3.03 -16.12 -6.21
CA THR A 147 -2.27 -15.17 -5.37
C THR A 147 -1.51 -14.18 -6.24
N ASP A 148 -0.91 -14.65 -7.33
CA ASP A 148 -0.22 -13.79 -8.31
C ASP A 148 -1.19 -12.83 -9.00
N MET A 149 -2.39 -13.31 -9.35
CA MET A 149 -3.45 -12.46 -9.92
C MET A 149 -3.91 -11.41 -8.91
N LEU A 150 -4.15 -11.80 -7.66
CA LEU A 150 -4.53 -10.86 -6.61
C LEU A 150 -3.43 -9.82 -6.35
N SER A 151 -2.16 -10.23 -6.35
CA SER A 151 -1.02 -9.31 -6.19
C SER A 151 -1.00 -8.27 -7.30
N LYS A 152 -1.23 -8.69 -8.56
CA LYS A 152 -1.31 -7.77 -9.71
C LYS A 152 -2.49 -6.81 -9.59
N GLU A 153 -3.67 -7.30 -9.22
CA GLU A 153 -4.84 -6.45 -9.01
C GLU A 153 -4.61 -5.44 -7.87
N CYS A 154 -3.96 -5.85 -6.77
CA CYS A 154 -3.59 -4.93 -5.69
C CYS A 154 -2.57 -3.87 -6.15
N GLU A 155 -1.58 -4.23 -6.97
CA GLU A 155 -0.64 -3.28 -7.56
C GLU A 155 -1.34 -2.28 -8.50
N GLU A 156 -2.31 -2.74 -9.29
CA GLU A 156 -3.11 -1.88 -10.15
C GLU A 156 -3.97 -0.91 -9.35
N ILE A 157 -4.65 -1.38 -8.31
CA ILE A 157 -5.44 -0.54 -7.40
C ILE A 157 -4.53 0.49 -6.72
N SER A 158 -3.34 0.09 -6.25
CA SER A 158 -2.38 1.02 -5.63
C SER A 158 -1.98 2.11 -6.62
N LYS A 159 -1.67 1.76 -7.87
CA LYS A 159 -1.33 2.76 -8.91
C LYS A 159 -2.49 3.71 -9.20
N ILE A 160 -3.73 3.21 -9.22
CA ILE A 160 -4.91 4.07 -9.41
C ILE A 160 -5.07 5.02 -8.23
N LEU A 161 -4.87 4.55 -7.00
CA LEU A 161 -4.91 5.38 -5.80
C LEU A 161 -3.84 6.46 -5.83
N ASP A 162 -2.59 6.12 -6.13
CA ASP A 162 -1.48 7.07 -6.23
C ASP A 162 -1.77 8.15 -7.30
N ASN A 163 -2.24 7.73 -8.48
CA ASN A 163 -2.61 8.67 -9.55
C ASN A 163 -3.80 9.57 -9.15
N THR A 164 -4.76 9.02 -8.42
CA THR A 164 -5.93 9.78 -7.95
C THR A 164 -5.52 10.75 -6.84
N GLU A 165 -4.61 10.35 -5.95
CA GLU A 165 -4.02 11.22 -4.92
C GLU A 165 -3.30 12.40 -5.58
N ASP A 166 -2.43 12.14 -6.55
CA ASP A 166 -1.72 13.18 -7.30
C ASP A 166 -2.66 14.14 -8.01
N ALA A 167 -3.67 13.61 -8.73
CA ALA A 167 -4.69 14.43 -9.38
C ALA A 167 -5.49 15.27 -8.36
N THR A 168 -5.82 14.70 -7.20
CA THR A 168 -6.54 15.40 -6.13
C THR A 168 -5.69 16.52 -5.52
N ASN A 169 -4.40 16.25 -5.29
CA ASN A 169 -3.46 17.23 -4.76
C ASN A 169 -3.27 18.41 -5.73
N GLN A 170 -3.15 18.15 -7.04
CA GLN A 170 -3.09 19.19 -8.06
C GLN A 170 -4.37 20.02 -8.09
N LEU A 171 -5.54 19.39 -8.03
CA LEU A 171 -6.83 20.10 -7.97
C LEU A 171 -6.93 20.97 -6.71
N LEU A 172 -6.44 20.48 -5.58
CA LEU A 172 -6.41 21.22 -4.32
C LEU A 172 -5.49 22.44 -4.40
N GLU A 173 -4.31 22.31 -5.02
CA GLU A 173 -3.40 23.42 -5.25
C GLU A 173 -4.03 24.49 -6.16
N GLN A 174 -4.60 24.09 -7.29
CA GLN A 174 -5.31 24.99 -8.19
C GLN A 174 -6.48 25.70 -7.50
N THR A 175 -7.24 24.97 -6.69
CA THR A 175 -8.36 25.51 -5.92
C THR A 175 -7.87 26.54 -4.91
N ASN A 176 -6.79 26.25 -4.17
CA ASN A 176 -6.20 27.17 -3.20
C ASN A 176 -5.68 28.45 -3.86
N ASP A 177 -5.05 28.35 -5.03
CA ASP A 177 -4.57 29.50 -5.78
C ASP A 177 -5.72 30.36 -6.31
N LEU A 178 -6.80 29.74 -6.79
CA LEU A 178 -8.01 30.46 -7.16
C LEU A 178 -8.68 31.13 -5.95
N MET A 179 -8.70 30.48 -4.78
CA MET A 179 -9.22 31.09 -3.56
C MET A 179 -8.38 32.31 -3.13
N LYS A 180 -7.05 32.22 -3.19
CA LYS A 180 -6.17 33.38 -2.91
C LYS A 180 -6.45 34.53 -3.88
N LYS A 181 -6.54 34.24 -5.19
CA LYS A 181 -6.87 35.24 -6.22
C LYS A 181 -8.24 35.88 -5.93
N LYS A 182 -9.26 35.08 -5.61
CA LYS A 182 -10.58 35.55 -5.22
C LYS A 182 -10.52 36.51 -4.03
N GLN A 183 -9.84 36.13 -2.95
CA GLN A 183 -9.69 37.00 -1.77
C GLN A 183 -8.98 38.32 -2.10
N THR A 184 -7.94 38.30 -2.95
CA THR A 184 -7.28 39.55 -3.36
C THR A 184 -8.19 40.43 -4.21
N LEU A 185 -9.02 39.83 -5.07
CA LEU A 185 -10.01 40.55 -5.87
C LEU A 185 -11.12 41.14 -5.00
N GLU A 186 -11.66 40.38 -4.05
CA GLU A 186 -12.68 40.85 -3.11
C GLU A 186 -12.17 42.03 -2.27
N LYS A 187 -10.93 41.98 -1.79
CA LYS A 187 -10.31 43.11 -1.08
C LYS A 187 -10.17 44.35 -1.97
N LYS A 188 -9.77 44.16 -3.23
CA LYS A 188 -9.70 45.26 -4.21
C LYS A 188 -11.08 45.81 -4.53
N GLU A 189 -12.08 44.95 -4.69
CA GLU A 189 -13.47 45.35 -4.91
C GLU A 189 -14.01 46.16 -3.73
N ASP A 190 -13.80 45.71 -2.49
CA ASP A 190 -14.19 46.46 -1.29
C ASP A 190 -13.48 47.83 -1.21
N MET A 191 -12.18 47.87 -1.52
CA MET A 191 -11.44 49.13 -1.60
C MET A 191 -12.02 50.07 -2.66
N VAL A 192 -12.35 49.56 -3.85
CA VAL A 192 -12.96 50.35 -4.93
C VAL A 192 -14.37 50.81 -4.53
N LYS A 193 -15.19 49.97 -3.90
CA LYS A 193 -16.53 50.34 -3.41
C LYS A 193 -16.46 51.46 -2.38
N LYS A 194 -15.55 51.36 -1.41
CA LYS A 194 -15.29 52.42 -0.41
C LYS A 194 -14.75 53.69 -1.04
N PHE A 195 -13.93 53.56 -2.09
CA PHE A 195 -13.44 54.71 -2.84
C PHE A 195 -14.58 55.41 -3.59
N LEU A 196 -15.40 54.66 -4.33
CA LEU A 196 -16.54 55.21 -5.09
C LEU A 196 -17.58 55.86 -4.18
N SER A 197 -17.90 55.26 -3.03
CA SER A 197 -18.87 55.85 -2.10
C SER A 197 -18.37 57.17 -1.47
N LYS A 198 -17.05 57.37 -1.40
CA LYS A 198 -16.44 58.58 -0.85
C LYS A 198 -16.19 59.65 -1.91
N PHE A 199 -15.74 59.28 -3.11
CA PHE A 199 -15.23 60.21 -4.12
C PHE A 199 -16.07 60.33 -5.39
N ASP A 200 -17.16 59.59 -5.48
CA ASP A 200 -18.16 59.77 -6.52
C ASP A 200 -19.48 60.24 -5.93
N LEU A 201 -20.33 60.81 -6.78
CA LEU A 201 -21.71 61.08 -6.41
C LEU A 201 -22.50 59.78 -6.49
N SER A 202 -23.50 59.64 -5.62
CA SER A 202 -24.45 58.54 -5.74
C SER A 202 -25.15 58.61 -7.11
N THR A 203 -25.58 57.48 -7.64
CA THR A 203 -26.31 57.43 -8.92
C THR A 203 -27.55 58.32 -8.91
N LYS A 204 -28.21 58.47 -7.76
CA LYS A 204 -29.34 59.40 -7.56
C LYS A 204 -28.92 60.86 -7.69
N GLU A 205 -27.88 61.26 -6.95
CA GLU A 205 -27.32 62.61 -6.96
C GLU A 205 -26.79 62.99 -8.36
N SER A 206 -26.17 62.05 -9.06
CA SER A 206 -25.70 62.27 -10.43
C SER A 206 -26.87 62.46 -11.40
N ASN A 207 -27.96 61.72 -11.26
CA ASN A 207 -29.14 61.88 -12.12
C ASN A 207 -29.84 63.22 -11.86
N GLU A 208 -30.00 63.61 -10.60
CA GLU A 208 -30.53 64.91 -10.19
C GLU A 208 -29.66 66.07 -10.71
N TRP A 209 -28.32 65.89 -10.66
CA TRP A 209 -27.38 66.83 -11.27
C TRP A 209 -27.59 66.95 -12.79
N THR A 210 -27.67 65.83 -13.50
CA THR A 210 -27.85 65.86 -14.97
C THR A 210 -29.18 66.50 -15.37
N ALA A 211 -30.24 66.29 -14.57
CA ALA A 211 -31.52 66.94 -14.77
C ALA A 211 -31.44 68.45 -14.53
N PHE A 212 -30.68 68.90 -13.51
CA PHE A 212 -30.40 70.31 -13.28
C PHE A 212 -29.59 70.94 -14.43
N GLU A 213 -28.56 70.25 -14.91
CA GLU A 213 -27.68 70.72 -15.99
C GLU A 213 -28.43 70.89 -17.31
N GLN A 214 -29.42 70.02 -17.59
CA GLN A 214 -30.25 70.08 -18.79
C GLN A 214 -31.39 71.10 -18.68
N ASN A 215 -32.10 71.13 -17.56
CA ASN A 215 -33.31 71.94 -17.42
C ASN A 215 -33.01 73.39 -16.99
N LYS A 216 -31.83 73.67 -16.40
CA LYS A 216 -31.31 75.02 -16.08
C LYS A 216 -32.33 76.02 -15.52
N GLU A 217 -33.32 75.60 -14.73
CA GLU A 217 -34.37 76.54 -14.31
C GLU A 217 -34.82 76.37 -12.86
N LYS A 218 -34.79 75.16 -12.32
CA LYS A 218 -35.23 74.87 -10.95
C LYS A 218 -34.05 74.54 -10.04
N LEU A 219 -33.63 75.55 -9.26
CA LEU A 219 -32.72 75.35 -8.13
C LEU A 219 -33.53 74.75 -6.97
N THR A 220 -33.42 73.44 -6.78
CA THR A 220 -34.09 72.72 -5.69
C THR A 220 -33.14 72.61 -4.50
N ILE A 221 -33.67 72.44 -3.28
CA ILE A 221 -32.86 72.21 -2.07
C ILE A 221 -31.91 71.02 -2.27
N ASP A 222 -32.37 69.97 -2.94
CA ASP A 222 -31.57 68.77 -3.23
C ASP A 222 -30.33 69.09 -4.09
N THR A 223 -30.40 70.06 -5.01
CA THR A 223 -29.23 70.45 -5.81
C THR A 223 -28.20 71.21 -4.98
N LEU A 224 -28.64 71.97 -3.97
CA LEU A 224 -27.75 72.64 -3.01
C LEU A 224 -27.02 71.63 -2.11
N VAL A 225 -27.70 70.56 -1.68
CA VAL A 225 -27.08 69.46 -0.93
C VAL A 225 -26.02 68.75 -1.78
N ILE A 226 -26.32 68.51 -3.07
CA ILE A 226 -25.35 67.95 -4.02
C ILE A 226 -24.13 68.88 -4.18
N PHE A 227 -24.32 70.20 -4.24
CA PHE A 227 -23.21 71.16 -4.30
C PHE A 227 -22.31 71.11 -3.06
N GLU A 228 -22.90 71.05 -1.88
CA GLU A 228 -22.15 70.90 -0.62
C GLU A 228 -21.35 69.59 -0.62
N ARG A 229 -21.97 68.49 -1.07
CA ARG A 229 -21.30 67.20 -1.25
C ARG A 229 -20.11 67.29 -2.21
N MET A 230 -20.27 67.92 -3.37
CA MET A 230 -19.17 68.12 -4.34
C MET A 230 -18.02 68.97 -3.77
N GLN A 231 -18.34 70.01 -2.99
CA GLN A 231 -17.33 70.84 -2.32
C GLN A 231 -16.57 70.05 -1.24
N HIS A 232 -17.29 69.24 -0.47
CA HIS A 232 -16.69 68.35 0.53
C HIS A 232 -15.73 67.36 -0.12
N ILE A 233 -16.14 66.69 -1.21
CA ILE A 233 -15.29 65.78 -1.98
C ILE A 233 -14.04 66.50 -2.50
N ARG A 234 -14.16 67.73 -3.03
CA ARG A 234 -13.00 68.53 -3.46
C ARG A 234 -12.07 68.88 -2.31
N LYS A 235 -12.60 69.21 -1.13
CA LYS A 235 -11.80 69.49 0.07
C LYS A 235 -11.02 68.26 0.51
N ASP A 236 -11.66 67.09 0.50
CA ASP A 236 -11.01 65.81 0.76
C ASP A 236 -9.90 65.53 -0.26
N CYS A 237 -10.17 65.64 -1.56
CA CYS A 237 -9.16 65.50 -2.61
C CYS A 237 -7.98 66.48 -2.45
N LYS A 238 -8.23 67.71 -1.98
CA LYS A 238 -7.17 68.71 -1.68
C LYS A 238 -6.28 68.25 -0.53
N HIS A 239 -6.87 67.67 0.51
CA HIS A 239 -6.11 67.06 1.60
C HIS A 239 -5.25 65.90 1.10
N TYR A 240 -5.82 64.98 0.31
CA TYR A 240 -5.05 63.87 -0.29
C TYR A 240 -3.94 64.35 -1.24
N LEU A 241 -4.16 65.41 -2.01
CA LEU A 241 -3.12 65.98 -2.88
C LEU A 241 -1.95 66.56 -2.11
N THR A 242 -2.18 67.08 -0.90
CA THR A 242 -1.14 67.62 -0.04
C THR A 242 -0.23 66.51 0.51
N HIS A 243 -0.76 65.29 0.68
CA HIS A 243 -0.03 64.17 1.28
C HIS A 243 0.50 63.14 0.27
N TYR A 244 -0.21 62.89 -0.84
CA TYR A 244 0.05 61.76 -1.72
C TYR A 244 0.22 62.13 -3.21
N HIS A 245 0.03 63.41 -3.58
CA HIS A 245 0.16 63.91 -4.97
C HIS A 245 -0.44 62.99 -6.06
N SER A 246 -1.66 62.51 -5.84
CA SER A 246 -2.32 61.57 -6.76
C SER A 246 -2.93 62.29 -7.99
N ARG A 247 -2.55 61.84 -9.19
CA ARG A 247 -3.16 62.28 -10.46
C ARG A 247 -4.68 62.07 -10.48
N ALA A 248 -5.16 60.97 -9.91
CA ALA A 248 -6.60 60.69 -9.84
C ALA A 248 -7.35 61.75 -9.00
N SER A 249 -6.75 62.25 -7.92
CA SER A 249 -7.35 63.31 -7.10
C SER A 249 -7.43 64.65 -7.83
N LEU A 250 -6.45 64.96 -8.70
CA LEU A 250 -6.51 66.14 -9.58
C LEU A 250 -7.64 66.00 -10.60
N ASP A 251 -7.76 64.84 -11.26
CA ASP A 251 -8.80 64.60 -12.26
C ASP A 251 -10.21 64.69 -11.65
N ILE A 252 -10.42 64.11 -10.47
CA ILE A 252 -11.68 64.22 -9.72
C ILE A 252 -11.97 65.67 -9.34
N MET A 253 -10.96 66.39 -8.86
CA MET A 253 -11.11 67.79 -8.50
C MET A 253 -11.50 68.65 -9.70
N ASP A 254 -10.83 68.48 -10.85
CA ASP A 254 -11.16 69.20 -12.10
C ASP A 254 -12.59 68.90 -12.57
N ARG A 255 -13.00 67.63 -12.58
CA ARG A 255 -14.37 67.22 -12.93
C ARG A 255 -15.42 67.91 -12.07
N PHE A 256 -15.25 67.90 -10.74
CA PHE A 256 -16.17 68.59 -9.84
C PHE A 256 -16.05 70.11 -9.93
N GLY A 257 -14.90 70.64 -10.32
CA GLY A 257 -14.71 72.07 -10.56
C GLY A 257 -15.57 72.60 -11.67
N LYS A 258 -15.52 71.93 -12.82
CA LYS A 258 -16.36 72.25 -13.98
C LYS A 258 -17.84 72.22 -13.63
N LYS A 259 -18.30 71.20 -12.89
CA LYS A 259 -19.69 71.11 -12.43
C LYS A 259 -20.07 72.26 -11.48
N LEU A 260 -19.22 72.58 -10.50
CA LEU A 260 -19.43 73.68 -9.58
C LEU A 260 -19.46 75.04 -10.28
N GLU A 261 -18.58 75.28 -11.25
CA GLU A 261 -18.54 76.52 -12.03
C GLU A 261 -19.85 76.76 -12.79
N ILE A 262 -20.38 75.72 -13.46
CA ILE A 262 -21.69 75.77 -14.13
C ILE A 262 -22.79 76.13 -13.12
N GLY A 263 -22.76 75.49 -11.96
CA GLY A 263 -23.70 75.75 -10.87
C GLY A 263 -23.68 77.19 -10.36
N PHE A 264 -22.49 77.69 -10.02
CA PHE A 264 -22.30 79.05 -9.53
C PHE A 264 -22.69 80.08 -10.59
N PHE A 265 -22.29 79.88 -11.85
CA PHE A 265 -22.67 80.77 -12.94
C PHE A 265 -24.20 80.93 -13.02
N PHE A 266 -24.92 79.81 -12.96
CA PHE A 266 -26.38 79.84 -12.99
C PHE A 266 -27.00 80.52 -11.77
N PHE A 267 -26.49 80.23 -10.57
CA PHE A 267 -26.94 80.87 -9.33
C PHE A 267 -26.77 82.39 -9.36
N PHE A 268 -25.59 82.87 -9.76
CA PHE A 268 -25.30 84.31 -9.87
C PHE A 268 -26.11 84.98 -10.98
N PHE A 269 -26.30 84.32 -12.13
CA PHE A 269 -27.08 84.87 -13.23
C PHE A 269 -28.57 85.01 -12.87
N LYS A 270 -29.20 84.00 -12.26
CA LYS A 270 -30.59 84.12 -11.79
C LYS A 270 -30.75 85.17 -10.69
N LYS A 271 -29.81 85.27 -9.74
CA LYS A 271 -29.85 86.33 -8.73
C LYS A 271 -29.76 87.73 -9.37
N LYS A 272 -28.99 87.88 -10.46
CA LYS A 272 -28.88 89.14 -11.21
C LYS A 272 -30.15 89.45 -12.00
N VAL A 273 -30.77 88.47 -12.66
CA VAL A 273 -32.04 88.65 -13.39
C VAL A 273 -33.20 89.00 -12.46
N VAL A 274 -33.31 88.34 -11.29
CA VAL A 274 -34.35 88.67 -10.29
C VAL A 274 -34.16 90.08 -9.71
N ASN A 275 -32.92 90.54 -9.58
CA ASN A 275 -32.60 91.88 -9.05
C ASN A 275 -32.69 93.00 -10.12
N ILE A 276 -32.94 92.66 -11.39
CA ILE A 276 -33.18 93.62 -12.49
C ILE A 276 -34.69 93.81 -12.74
N ASN A 277 -35.52 92.85 -12.32
CA ASN A 277 -36.98 92.86 -12.52
C ASN A 277 -37.76 93.31 -11.27
N ASN A 278 -37.08 93.90 -10.28
CA ASN A 278 -37.64 94.53 -9.06
C ASN A 278 -37.03 95.92 -8.92
#